data_AF-A0A9D5UY37-F1
#
_entry.id   AF-A0A9D5UY37-F1
#
_cell.length_a   1.000
_cell.length_b   1.000
_cell.length_c   1.000
_cell.angle_alpha   90.00
_cell.angle_beta   90.00
_cell.angle_gamma   90.00
#
_symmetry.space_group_name_H-M   'P 1'
#
loop_
_entity.id
_entity.type
_entity.pdbx_description
1 polymer ?
#
loop_
_entity_poly.entity_id
_entity_poly.type
_entity_poly.pdbx_seq_one_letter_code
_entity_poly.pdbx_strand_id
1 'polypeptide(L)'
;MTTTYGHLSQVLNDDLNNLKNVEGHFPFKATEYYLSLIDWSDPSDPLRRIVIPSQGELAPWGVADPSREHRYTVLPGLEHKYPTTALLLVSDTCASICRYCFRKRIFQREVKEKISDLDAVMAYLRSHQEITNVLLPPQSRSVVDG
;
A
#
# COMPACT_ATOMS: atom_id res chain seq x y z
N MET A 1 16.81 6.10 -5.21
CA MET A 1 16.82 4.68 -4.78
C MET A 1 15.68 4.42 -3.79
N THR A 2 15.27 3.17 -3.60
CA THR A 2 14.32 2.80 -2.51
C THR A 2 15.15 2.42 -1.29
N THR A 3 14.86 3.01 -0.13
CA THR A 3 15.66 2.84 1.07
C THR A 3 15.07 1.72 1.94
N THR A 4 15.87 0.69 2.22
CA THR A 4 15.64 -0.25 3.33
C THR A 4 16.33 0.28 4.59
N TYR A 5 15.94 -0.20 5.77
CA TYR A 5 16.43 0.28 7.08
C TYR A 5 17.95 0.43 7.22
N GLY A 6 18.75 -0.28 6.41
CA GLY A 6 20.21 -0.17 6.41
C GLY A 6 20.76 1.25 6.19
N HIS A 7 20.03 2.11 5.46
CA HIS A 7 20.40 3.51 5.26
C HIS A 7 19.81 4.46 6.32
N LEU A 8 18.77 4.02 7.03
CA LEU A 8 18.07 4.83 8.03
C LEU A 8 18.65 4.66 9.44
N SER A 9 19.45 3.62 9.69
CA SER A 9 20.08 3.36 11.00
C SER A 9 21.00 4.50 11.48
N GLN A 10 21.49 5.34 10.57
CA GLN A 10 22.32 6.50 10.90
C GLN A 10 21.49 7.73 11.30
N VAL A 11 20.19 7.75 10.99
CA VAL A 11 19.30 8.91 11.14
C VAL A 11 18.18 8.64 12.16
N LEU A 12 17.78 7.38 12.31
CA LEU A 12 16.82 6.95 13.31
C LEU A 12 17.51 6.77 14.66
N ASN A 13 17.20 7.66 15.61
CA ASN A 13 17.44 7.43 17.04
C ASN A 13 16.45 6.41 17.66
N ASP A 14 15.57 5.84 16.85
CA ASP A 14 14.58 4.86 17.29
C ASP A 14 15.20 3.47 17.49
N ASP A 15 14.62 2.70 18.40
CA ASP A 15 14.99 1.30 18.60
C ASP A 15 14.70 0.48 17.33
N LEU A 16 15.76 0.22 16.57
CA LEU A 16 15.73 -0.55 15.33
C LEU A 16 15.09 -1.93 15.49
N ASN A 17 15.13 -2.52 16.68
CA ASN A 17 14.48 -3.81 16.93
C ASN A 17 12.95 -3.68 16.92
N ASN A 18 12.42 -2.59 17.48
CA ASN A 18 10.99 -2.32 17.46
C ASN A 18 10.49 -2.07 16.03
N LEU A 19 11.27 -1.36 15.21
CA LEU A 19 10.93 -1.10 13.82
C LEU A 19 10.93 -2.39 12.98
N LYS A 20 11.93 -3.26 13.18
CA LYS A 20 11.99 -4.57 12.53
C LYS A 20 10.82 -5.49 12.91
N ASN A 21 10.37 -5.43 14.16
CA ASN A 21 9.20 -6.18 14.61
C ASN A 21 7.94 -5.74 13.83
N VAL A 22 7.72 -4.43 13.70
CA VAL A 22 6.59 -3.90 12.93
C VAL A 22 6.71 -4.28 11.45
N GLU A 23 7.91 -4.22 10.87
CA GLU A 23 8.17 -4.60 9.46
C GLU A 23 7.79 -6.06 9.15
N GLY A 24 7.96 -6.97 10.13
CA GLY A 24 7.54 -8.36 10.00
C GLY A 24 6.04 -8.54 9.76
N HIS A 25 5.21 -7.60 10.20
CA HIS A 25 3.76 -7.61 9.99
C HIS A 25 3.32 -6.66 8.85
N PHE A 26 3.94 -5.49 8.79
CA PHE A 26 3.59 -4.44 7.84
C PHE A 26 4.84 -3.93 7.14
N PRO A 27 5.04 -4.25 5.85
CA PRO A 27 6.21 -3.83 5.10
C PRO A 27 6.46 -2.33 5.20
N PHE A 28 7.73 -1.96 5.31
CA PHE A 28 8.19 -0.59 5.26
C PHE A 28 8.81 -0.30 3.89
N LYS A 29 8.48 0.86 3.33
CA LYS A 29 9.12 1.37 2.12
C LYS A 29 8.99 2.88 2.10
N ALA A 30 10.08 3.57 1.81
CA ALA A 30 10.09 5.00 1.55
C ALA A 30 11.14 5.31 0.47
N THR A 31 10.87 6.31 -0.36
CA THR A 31 11.89 6.84 -1.27
C THR A 31 12.84 7.77 -0.53
N GLU A 32 14.09 7.87 -1.00
CA GLU A 32 15.08 8.81 -0.44
C GLU A 32 14.59 10.25 -0.50
N TYR A 33 13.93 10.63 -1.60
CA TYR A 33 13.32 11.95 -1.72
C TYR A 33 12.31 12.20 -0.59
N TYR A 34 11.40 11.25 -0.33
CA TYR A 34 10.43 11.40 0.76
C TYR A 34 11.12 11.55 2.12
N LEU A 35 12.16 10.75 2.36
CA LEU A 35 12.94 10.80 3.61
C LEU A 35 13.73 12.11 3.75
N SER A 36 14.15 12.73 2.65
CA SER A 36 14.85 14.02 2.66
C SER A 36 13.96 15.21 3.02
N LEU A 37 12.63 15.05 2.94
CA LEU A 37 11.67 16.08 3.33
C LEU A 37 11.37 16.11 4.83
N ILE A 38 11.78 15.07 5.57
CA ILE A 38 11.54 14.95 7.01
C ILE A 38 12.52 15.86 7.77
N ASP A 39 12.01 16.68 8.69
CA ASP A 39 12.84 17.33 9.69
C ASP A 39 13.23 16.32 10.78
N TRP A 40 14.43 15.76 10.66
CA TRP A 40 14.94 14.77 11.63
C TRP A 40 15.30 15.36 12.99
N SER A 41 15.32 16.68 13.13
CA SER A 41 15.50 17.35 14.42
C SER A 41 14.20 17.46 15.21
N ASP A 42 13.03 17.31 14.56
CA ASP A 42 11.72 17.26 15.19
C ASP A 42 11.17 15.82 15.25
N PRO A 43 11.17 15.17 16.43
CA PRO A 43 10.56 13.86 16.59
C PRO A 43 9.06 13.83 16.24
N SER A 44 8.36 14.97 16.26
CA SER A 44 6.94 15.09 15.96
C SER A 44 6.63 15.44 14.50
N ASP A 45 7.65 15.47 13.64
CA ASP A 45 7.50 15.81 12.23
C ASP A 45 6.35 14.99 11.58
N PRO A 46 5.41 15.65 10.89
CA PRO A 46 4.24 14.98 10.34
C PRO A 46 4.61 13.97 9.24
N LEU A 47 5.62 14.26 8.40
CA LEU A 47 6.05 13.33 7.35
C LEU A 47 6.72 12.10 7.93
N ARG A 48 7.48 12.26 9.02
CA ARG A 48 8.03 11.14 9.80
C ARG A 48 6.91 10.21 10.27
N ARG A 49 5.85 10.74 10.89
CA ARG A 49 4.70 9.95 11.39
C ARG A 49 3.91 9.25 10.28
N ILE A 50 3.93 9.78 9.06
CA ILE A 50 3.21 9.19 7.93
C ILE A 50 3.91 7.94 7.38
N VAL A 51 5.24 7.87 7.44
CA VAL A 51 6.02 6.82 6.75
C VAL A 51 6.81 5.92 7.68
N ILE A 52 7.31 6.43 8.80
CA ILE A 52 8.13 5.66 9.74
C ILE A 52 7.22 4.78 10.61
N PRO A 53 7.46 3.45 10.70
CA PRO A 53 6.62 2.56 11.48
C PRO A 53 6.63 2.88 12.97
N SER A 54 5.55 2.52 13.66
CA SER A 54 5.44 2.69 15.10
C SER A 54 4.94 1.42 15.79
N GLN A 55 5.35 1.18 17.03
CA GLN A 55 4.90 0.00 17.79
C GLN A 55 3.39 -0.07 17.98
N GLY A 56 2.72 1.10 18.03
CA GLY A 56 1.27 1.18 18.17
C GLY A 56 0.51 0.47 17.04
N GLU A 57 1.15 0.21 15.90
CA GLU A 57 0.56 -0.52 14.79
C GLU A 57 0.34 -2.01 15.08
N LEU A 58 1.06 -2.58 16.06
CA LEU A 58 0.93 -3.98 16.49
C LEU A 58 -0.17 -4.16 17.55
N ALA A 59 -0.87 -3.09 17.91
CA ALA A 59 -1.96 -3.17 18.85
C ALA A 59 -3.03 -4.16 18.35
N PRO A 60 -3.61 -5.00 19.22
CA PRO A 60 -4.44 -6.15 18.82
C PRO A 60 -5.88 -5.73 18.47
N TRP A 61 -6.05 -4.64 17.70
CA TRP A 61 -7.32 -4.12 17.25
C TRP A 61 -7.30 -3.84 15.75
N GLY A 62 -8.49 -3.76 15.16
CA GLY A 62 -8.65 -3.58 13.71
C GLY A 62 -8.74 -4.89 12.94
N VAL A 63 -8.86 -4.78 11.63
CA VAL A 63 -8.98 -5.91 10.69
C VAL A 63 -8.16 -5.61 9.43
N ALA A 64 -7.71 -6.64 8.72
CA ALA A 64 -6.88 -6.48 7.52
C ALA A 64 -7.60 -5.79 6.35
N ASP A 65 -8.91 -6.01 6.24
CA ASP A 65 -9.77 -5.41 5.23
C ASP A 65 -10.87 -4.55 5.88
N PRO A 66 -10.52 -3.33 6.34
CA PRO A 66 -11.47 -2.44 7.03
C PRO A 66 -12.59 -1.94 6.09
N SER A 67 -12.31 -1.86 4.78
CA SER A 67 -13.25 -1.41 3.76
C SER A 67 -14.18 -2.51 3.24
N ARG A 68 -13.94 -3.77 3.66
CA ARG A 68 -14.68 -4.97 3.23
C ARG A 68 -14.67 -5.14 1.71
N GLU A 69 -13.52 -4.85 1.10
CA GLU A 69 -13.27 -4.89 -0.34
C GLU A 69 -13.61 -6.26 -0.91
N HIS A 70 -13.28 -7.34 -0.17
CA HIS A 70 -13.59 -8.71 -0.58
C HIS A 70 -15.06 -8.96 -0.90
N ARG A 71 -15.99 -8.20 -0.31
CA ARG A 71 -17.43 -8.37 -0.55
C ARG A 71 -17.87 -7.90 -1.94
N TYR A 72 -17.08 -7.02 -2.54
CA TYR A 72 -17.37 -6.39 -3.82
C TYR A 72 -16.38 -6.83 -4.90
N THR A 73 -15.37 -7.62 -4.55
CA THR A 73 -14.44 -8.23 -5.50
C THR A 73 -15.16 -9.30 -6.31
N VAL A 74 -15.32 -9.04 -7.61
CA VAL A 74 -15.99 -9.95 -8.56
C VAL A 74 -14.99 -10.85 -9.29
N LEU A 75 -13.76 -10.35 -9.48
CA LEU A 75 -12.59 -11.06 -10.00
C LEU A 75 -11.35 -10.56 -9.25
N PRO A 76 -10.24 -11.31 -9.19
CA PRO A 76 -8.98 -10.81 -8.63
C PRO A 76 -8.60 -9.44 -9.24
N GLY A 77 -8.43 -8.45 -8.37
CA GLY A 77 -8.13 -7.07 -8.75
C GLY A 77 -9.31 -6.25 -9.27
N LEU A 78 -10.51 -6.80 -9.42
CA LEU A 78 -11.69 -6.07 -9.90
C LEU A 78 -12.77 -6.02 -8.82
N GLU A 79 -13.08 -4.81 -8.36
CA GLU A 79 -14.21 -4.54 -7.47
C GLU A 79 -15.35 -3.85 -8.22
N HIS A 80 -16.59 -4.30 -8.00
CA HIS A 80 -17.81 -3.66 -8.53
C HIS A 80 -18.77 -3.35 -7.38
N LYS A 81 -18.44 -2.32 -6.59
CA LYS A 81 -19.23 -1.89 -5.43
C LYS A 81 -20.37 -0.93 -5.78
N TYR A 82 -20.14 -0.06 -6.77
CA TYR A 82 -21.09 0.98 -7.16
C TYR A 82 -21.62 0.69 -8.56
N PRO A 83 -22.91 0.96 -8.84
CA PRO A 83 -23.55 0.54 -10.09
C PRO A 83 -22.84 0.99 -11.37
N THR A 84 -22.17 2.15 -11.36
CA THR A 84 -21.59 2.75 -12.57
C THR A 84 -20.07 2.81 -12.56
N THR A 85 -19.42 2.30 -11.50
CA THR A 85 -17.97 2.44 -11.30
C THR A 85 -17.36 1.14 -10.82
N ALA A 86 -16.43 0.60 -11.61
CA ALA A 86 -15.54 -0.47 -11.21
C ALA A 86 -14.19 0.10 -10.72
N LEU A 87 -13.53 -0.61 -9.80
CA LEU A 87 -12.15 -0.34 -9.41
C LEU A 87 -11.27 -1.50 -9.89
N LEU A 88 -10.17 -1.16 -10.56
CA LEU A 88 -9.19 -2.11 -11.04
C LEU A 88 -7.84 -1.92 -10.35
N LEU A 89 -7.47 -2.85 -9.47
CA LEU A 89 -6.19 -2.90 -8.79
C LEU A 89 -5.13 -3.51 -9.72
N VAL A 90 -4.38 -2.64 -10.40
CA VAL A 90 -3.41 -3.03 -11.44
C VAL A 90 -2.02 -3.36 -10.91
N SER A 91 -1.69 -2.94 -9.69
CA SER A 91 -0.39 -3.12 -9.05
C SER A 91 -0.53 -3.37 -7.54
N ASP A 92 0.51 -3.94 -6.96
CA ASP A 92 0.71 -4.16 -5.54
C ASP A 92 1.94 -3.39 -5.04
N THR A 93 2.34 -2.35 -5.77
CA THR A 93 3.53 -1.55 -5.44
C THR A 93 3.20 -0.08 -5.16
N CYS A 94 3.91 0.50 -4.20
CA CYS A 94 3.87 1.92 -3.87
C CYS A 94 5.29 2.48 -3.72
N ALA A 95 5.47 3.79 -3.90
CA ALA A 95 6.78 4.44 -3.80
C ALA A 95 7.18 4.55 -2.32
N SER A 96 6.24 4.97 -1.50
CA SER A 96 6.33 5.00 -0.04
C SER A 96 5.04 4.41 0.55
N ILE A 97 5.16 3.48 1.50
CA ILE A 97 4.01 2.86 2.15
C ILE A 97 3.60 3.74 3.34
N CYS A 98 2.46 4.42 3.22
CA CYS A 98 1.90 5.22 4.29
C CYS A 98 1.45 4.33 5.46
N ARG A 99 1.74 4.72 6.70
CA ARG A 99 1.35 3.96 7.90
C ARG A 99 -0.15 3.89 8.15
N TYR A 100 -0.90 4.85 7.59
CA TYR A 100 -2.36 4.87 7.60
C TYR A 100 -3.01 4.21 6.37
N CYS A 101 -2.24 3.54 5.50
CA CYS A 101 -2.80 2.92 4.31
C CYS A 101 -3.79 1.80 4.67
N PHE A 102 -5.07 1.98 4.34
CA PHE A 102 -6.11 0.97 4.59
C PHE A 102 -5.93 -0.31 3.77
N ARG A 103 -5.12 -0.25 2.70
CA ARG A 103 -4.69 -1.39 1.88
C ARG A 103 -3.31 -1.90 2.23
N LYS A 104 -2.72 -1.55 3.39
CA LYS A 104 -1.35 -1.97 3.72
C LYS A 104 -1.09 -3.48 3.62
N ARG A 105 -2.13 -4.31 3.72
CA ARG A 105 -2.07 -5.77 3.51
C ARG A 105 -1.59 -6.17 2.11
N ILE A 106 -1.90 -5.40 1.06
CA ILE A 106 -1.58 -5.78 -0.33
C ILE A 106 -0.08 -5.80 -0.60
N PHE A 107 0.70 -5.15 0.27
CA PHE A 107 2.17 -5.15 0.18
C PHE A 107 2.81 -6.37 0.83
N GLN A 108 2.03 -7.20 1.56
CA GLN A 108 2.53 -8.44 2.14
C GLN A 108 2.74 -9.48 1.03
N ARG A 109 3.87 -10.20 1.09
CA ARG A 109 4.31 -11.12 0.01
C ARG A 109 3.31 -12.21 -0.35
N GLU A 110 2.50 -12.64 0.61
CA GLU A 110 1.53 -13.73 0.44
C GLU A 110 0.20 -13.25 -0.17
N VAL A 111 -0.06 -11.95 -0.18
CA VAL A 111 -1.32 -11.36 -0.65
C VAL A 111 -1.25 -11.10 -2.15
N LYS A 112 -2.16 -11.71 -2.90
CA LYS A 112 -2.27 -11.57 -4.36
C LYS A 112 -3.63 -11.02 -4.74
N GLU A 113 -3.82 -9.72 -4.53
CA GLU A 113 -5.09 -9.04 -4.79
C GLU A 113 -5.12 -8.25 -6.10
N LYS A 114 -3.96 -7.98 -6.72
CA LYS A 114 -3.92 -7.30 -8.02
C LYS A 114 -4.49 -8.17 -9.13
N ILE A 115 -4.85 -7.54 -10.24
CA ILE A 115 -5.32 -8.20 -11.44
C ILE A 115 -4.33 -9.29 -11.90
N SER A 116 -4.86 -10.49 -12.14
CA SER A 116 -4.11 -11.62 -12.67
C SER A 116 -4.53 -12.01 -14.10
N ASP A 117 -5.74 -11.64 -14.50
CA ASP A 117 -6.34 -11.97 -15.79
C ASP A 117 -7.06 -10.74 -16.35
N LEU A 118 -6.42 -10.09 -17.31
CA LEU A 118 -6.96 -8.90 -17.95
C LEU A 118 -8.12 -9.23 -18.89
N ASP A 119 -8.09 -10.38 -19.55
CA ASP A 119 -9.12 -10.76 -20.52
C ASP A 119 -10.46 -11.03 -19.80
N ALA A 120 -10.42 -11.71 -18.66
CA ALA A 120 -11.59 -11.92 -17.81
C ALA A 120 -12.17 -10.59 -17.31
N VAL A 121 -11.33 -9.65 -16.88
CA VAL A 121 -11.75 -8.31 -16.47
C VAL A 121 -12.41 -7.57 -17.63
N MET A 122 -11.79 -7.59 -18.82
CA MET A 122 -12.36 -6.92 -20.00
C MET A 122 -13.67 -7.57 -20.44
N ALA A 123 -13.81 -8.88 -20.33
CA ALA A 123 -15.07 -9.58 -20.59
C ALA A 123 -16.17 -9.14 -19.62
N TYR A 124 -15.86 -9.04 -18.32
CA TYR A 124 -16.79 -8.55 -17.31
C TYR A 124 -17.22 -7.11 -17.58
N LEU A 125 -16.28 -6.21 -17.87
CA LEU A 125 -16.58 -4.81 -18.16
C LEU A 125 -17.44 -4.66 -19.43
N ARG A 126 -17.22 -5.49 -20.45
CA ARG A 126 -18.03 -5.50 -21.68
C ARG A 126 -19.45 -6.02 -21.44
N SER A 127 -19.66 -6.94 -20.50
CA SER A 127 -21.00 -7.48 -20.20
C SER A 127 -21.82 -6.59 -19.27
N HIS A 128 -21.20 -5.65 -18.56
CA HIS A 128 -21.85 -4.74 -17.61
C HIS A 128 -21.88 -3.30 -18.17
N GLN A 129 -22.85 -3.02 -19.03
CA GLN A 129 -22.99 -1.74 -19.75
C GLN A 129 -23.32 -0.56 -18.82
N GLU A 130 -23.79 -0.82 -17.61
CA GLU A 130 -24.00 0.19 -16.57
C GLU A 130 -22.69 0.80 -16.07
N ILE A 131 -21.56 0.10 -16.19
CA ILE A 131 -20.24 0.57 -15.79
C ILE A 131 -19.76 1.59 -16.81
N THR A 132 -19.79 2.86 -16.43
CA THR A 132 -19.36 3.97 -17.29
C THR A 132 -17.98 4.51 -16.92
N ASN A 133 -17.44 4.12 -15.76
CA ASN A 133 -16.15 4.58 -15.27
C ASN A 133 -15.35 3.42 -14.66
N VAL A 134 -14.04 3.40 -14.90
CA VAL A 134 -13.11 2.46 -14.27
C VAL A 134 -12.04 3.24 -13.54
N LEU A 135 -11.97 3.06 -12.22
CA LEU A 135 -10.97 3.67 -11.37
C LEU A 135 -9.70 2.82 -11.35
N LEU A 136 -8.59 3.44 -11.76
CA LEU A 136 -7.24 2.90 -11.59
C LEU A 136 -6.59 3.65 -10.41
N PRO A 137 -6.52 3.05 -9.21
CA PRO A 137 -5.97 3.76 -8.05
C PRO A 137 -4.50 4.12 -8.30
N PRO A 138 -4.03 5.29 -7.85
CA PRO A 138 -2.65 5.69 -8.02
C PRO A 138 -1.73 4.69 -7.31
N GLN A 139 -0.89 4.03 -8.09
CA GLN A 139 0.14 3.12 -7.63
C GLN A 139 1.40 3.50 -8.40
N SER A 140 2.50 3.68 -7.69
CA SER A 140 3.76 4.08 -8.34
C SER A 140 4.21 2.97 -9.27
N ARG A 141 4.58 3.32 -10.51
CA ARG A 141 5.35 2.41 -11.35
C ARG A 141 6.67 2.11 -10.64
N SER A 142 6.96 0.84 -10.38
CA SER A 142 8.35 0.45 -10.11
C SER A 142 9.11 0.75 -11.40
N VAL A 143 9.89 1.82 -11.42
CA VAL A 143 10.99 1.91 -12.38
C VAL A 143 11.96 0.83 -11.93
N VAL A 144 11.83 -0.36 -12.50
CA VAL A 144 12.90 -1.35 -12.51
C VAL A 144 13.93 -0.80 -13.48
N ASP A 145 14.80 0.05 -12.96
CA ASP A 145 16.09 0.30 -13.61
C ASP A 145 16.94 -0.95 -13.37
N GLY A 146 17.17 -1.71 -14.44
CA GLY A 146 18.28 -2.67 -14.58
C GLY A 146 18.22 -3.93 -13.74
#